data_AF-A0A7L9VTW7-F1
#
_entry.id   AF-A0A7L9VTW7-F1
#
_cell.length_a   1.000
_cell.length_b   1.000
_cell.length_c   1.000
_cell.angle_alpha   90.00
_cell.angle_beta   90.00
_cell.angle_gamma   90.00
#
_symmetry.space_group_name_H-M   'P 1'
#
loop_
_entity.id
_entity.type
_entity.pdbx_description
1 polymer ?
#
loop_
_entity_poly.entity_id
_entity_poly.type
_entity_poly.pdbx_seq_one_letter_code
_entity_poly.pdbx_strand_id
1 'polypeptide(L)'
;MLLFLNDNLQRNQSGIEHAQIKRLNLFKKFNQPAKIVTRQYSNELHLVVEAAGIKDQDFINLFDYFQNACLVPHRIVKLQDLHLNPKWKRKADGISYNYYDGKTRVMYVRRRNDRDRSIINLQYFDHFGKLLKVVWYDNRGFASVEQLYDWNGQIAVENYLRPDGQLALQKVNFKDRRQQKATSYHLFNWRGQDWQFANFDELTRFFYDQLAVDPALNSDGPLGLVVDRVYELGWAVLNMHHRVFRVMQLHNDHVNNPNDMLHSTLNYNYQWGLDHLKDWDGIIALTPQQQADVQARFGKQGVKIYRIPGPIVADEVLAAPHVDFAKRQRDLVVMVARLSPEKQQDHLLQAWPKILQQVPDAQLELWGYANDNFDQKLKAQVSAEQIENSVTFCGYTTDVNAVYERAQLLILPSRAEGLPLSLVEAQSHGLPIVANDIKYGPADVVIDQRDGLLTENGDIDGLAQAIISLLTNQTRLAEFSAHAYQDSARYSAANVMKLWNELLDDMPKEVAD
;
A
#
# COMPACT_ATOMS: atom_id res chain seq x y z
N MET A 1 -13.58 -12.51 -13.17
CA MET A 1 -13.17 -11.87 -11.90
C MET A 1 -11.78 -11.27 -12.04
N LEU A 2 -11.49 -10.12 -11.42
CA LEU A 2 -10.12 -9.57 -11.35
C LEU A 2 -9.48 -9.80 -9.97
N LEU A 3 -8.20 -10.17 -9.95
CA LEU A 3 -7.37 -10.19 -8.75
C LEU A 3 -6.36 -9.06 -8.81
N PHE A 4 -6.34 -8.22 -7.78
CA PHE A 4 -5.39 -7.12 -7.66
C PHE A 4 -4.19 -7.60 -6.83
N LEU A 5 -3.04 -7.79 -7.48
CA LEU A 5 -1.88 -8.41 -6.88
C LEU A 5 -0.95 -7.35 -6.27
N ASN A 6 -0.64 -7.52 -4.99
CA ASN A 6 0.33 -6.73 -4.25
C ASN A 6 1.30 -7.66 -3.50
N ASP A 7 2.47 -7.16 -3.10
CA ASP A 7 3.42 -7.97 -2.34
C ASP A 7 2.92 -8.18 -0.90
N ASN A 8 2.50 -7.08 -0.25
CA ASN A 8 2.06 -7.06 1.14
C ASN A 8 1.03 -5.96 1.42
N LEU A 9 0.43 -6.01 2.61
CA LEU A 9 -0.42 -4.95 3.17
C LEU A 9 0.10 -4.59 4.57
N GLN A 10 0.33 -3.31 4.83
CA GLN A 10 0.91 -2.80 6.09
C GLN A 10 -0.03 -1.81 6.77
N ARG A 11 0.16 -1.58 8.08
CA ARG A 11 -0.65 -0.63 8.87
C ARG A 11 -0.59 0.79 8.30
N ASN A 12 0.61 1.24 7.96
CA ASN A 12 0.81 2.51 7.29
C ASN A 12 0.92 2.21 5.80
N GLN A 13 -0.14 2.49 5.08
CA GLN A 13 -0.27 2.17 3.67
C GLN A 13 0.44 3.20 2.81
N SER A 14 1.00 2.77 1.68
CA SER A 14 1.49 3.70 0.66
C SER A 14 0.33 4.08 -0.28
N GLY A 15 0.61 4.99 -1.23
CA GLY A 15 -0.37 5.36 -2.25
C GLY A 15 -0.84 4.18 -3.12
N ILE A 16 -0.01 3.13 -3.26
CA ILE A 16 -0.38 1.94 -4.04
C ILE A 16 -1.51 1.17 -3.33
N GLU A 17 -1.34 0.88 -2.03
CA GLU A 17 -2.36 0.17 -1.25
C GLU A 17 -3.67 0.97 -1.19
N HIS A 18 -3.60 2.30 -0.99
CA HIS A 18 -4.79 3.16 -1.02
C HIS A 18 -5.50 3.13 -2.38
N ALA A 19 -4.76 3.21 -3.50
CA ALA A 19 -5.35 3.12 -4.83
C ALA A 19 -6.01 1.74 -5.07
N GLN A 20 -5.37 0.66 -4.61
CA GLN A 20 -5.88 -0.69 -4.74
C GLN A 20 -7.17 -0.91 -3.91
N ILE A 21 -7.24 -0.36 -2.70
CA ILE A 21 -8.44 -0.40 -1.85
C ILE A 21 -9.59 0.40 -2.49
N LYS A 22 -9.31 1.60 -3.00
CA LYS A 22 -10.31 2.40 -3.73
C LYS A 22 -10.84 1.65 -4.95
N ARG A 23 -9.97 0.97 -5.69
CA ARG A 23 -10.34 0.10 -6.82
C ARG A 23 -11.23 -1.07 -6.38
N LEU A 24 -10.90 -1.76 -5.29
CA LEU A 24 -11.74 -2.83 -4.75
C LEU A 24 -13.15 -2.32 -4.40
N ASN A 25 -13.22 -1.17 -3.73
CA ASN A 25 -14.50 -0.55 -3.37
C ASN A 25 -15.31 -0.12 -4.61
N LEU A 26 -14.64 0.39 -5.65
CA LEU A 26 -15.27 0.69 -6.93
C LEU A 26 -15.89 -0.56 -7.57
N PHE A 27 -15.15 -1.66 -7.64
CA PHE A 27 -15.63 -2.91 -8.21
C PHE A 27 -16.85 -3.44 -7.45
N LYS A 28 -16.81 -3.42 -6.11
CA LYS A 28 -17.94 -3.79 -5.27
C LYS A 28 -19.17 -2.93 -5.51
N LYS A 29 -19.00 -1.61 -5.66
CA LYS A 29 -20.10 -0.68 -5.97
C LYS A 29 -20.82 -1.03 -7.27
N PHE A 30 -20.07 -1.47 -8.29
CA PHE A 30 -20.61 -1.83 -9.60
C PHE A 30 -20.87 -3.34 -9.77
N ASN A 31 -20.92 -4.09 -8.67
CA ASN A 31 -21.13 -5.54 -8.64
C ASN A 31 -20.15 -6.31 -9.55
N GLN A 32 -18.92 -5.81 -9.70
CA GLN A 32 -17.87 -6.48 -10.43
C GLN A 32 -17.05 -7.36 -9.47
N PRO A 33 -16.88 -8.66 -9.76
CA PRO A 33 -16.15 -9.55 -8.87
C PRO A 33 -14.65 -9.19 -8.87
N ALA A 34 -14.13 -8.83 -7.69
CA ALA A 34 -12.71 -8.59 -7.50
C ALA A 34 -12.24 -8.93 -6.07
N LYS A 35 -10.95 -9.24 -5.94
CA LYS A 35 -10.27 -9.47 -4.65
C LYS A 35 -8.87 -8.88 -4.66
N ILE A 36 -8.38 -8.50 -3.48
CA ILE A 36 -6.96 -8.16 -3.30
C ILE A 36 -6.19 -9.43 -2.92
N VAL A 37 -5.02 -9.61 -3.53
CA VAL A 37 -4.15 -10.77 -3.27
C VAL A 37 -2.77 -10.30 -2.83
N THR A 38 -2.28 -10.87 -1.73
CA THR A 38 -0.93 -10.61 -1.21
C THR A 38 -0.14 -11.90 -1.01
N ARG A 39 1.18 -11.80 -0.89
CA ARG A 39 2.03 -12.98 -0.70
C ARG A 39 2.86 -13.01 0.58
N GLN A 40 3.11 -11.87 1.23
CA GLN A 40 3.91 -11.86 2.46
C GLN A 40 3.10 -12.33 3.69
N TYR A 41 3.75 -13.08 4.56
CA TYR A 41 3.17 -13.55 5.82
C TYR A 41 3.16 -12.47 6.90
N SER A 42 2.12 -12.41 7.72
CA SER A 42 2.09 -11.66 8.98
C SER A 42 1.08 -12.24 9.97
N ASN A 43 1.48 -12.40 11.24
CA ASN A 43 0.57 -12.83 12.32
C ASN A 43 -0.54 -11.82 12.65
N GLU A 44 -0.39 -10.58 12.16
CA GLU A 44 -1.36 -9.49 12.38
C GLU A 44 -2.05 -9.07 11.08
N LEU A 45 -1.90 -9.85 9.99
CA LEU A 45 -2.39 -9.47 8.67
C LEU A 45 -3.87 -9.07 8.70
N HIS A 46 -4.71 -9.87 9.34
CA HIS A 46 -6.15 -9.59 9.37
C HIS A 46 -6.54 -8.38 10.23
N LEU A 47 -5.70 -7.96 11.20
CA LEU A 47 -5.90 -6.66 11.86
C LEU A 47 -5.65 -5.50 10.89
N VAL A 48 -4.67 -5.66 10.01
CA VAL A 48 -4.33 -4.66 8.99
C VAL A 48 -5.39 -4.59 7.90
N VAL A 49 -5.85 -5.76 7.43
CA VAL A 49 -6.92 -5.89 6.41
C VAL A 49 -8.23 -5.29 6.92
N GLU A 50 -8.62 -5.61 8.16
CA GLU A 50 -9.83 -5.04 8.78
C GLU A 50 -9.71 -3.52 8.97
N ALA A 51 -8.57 -3.03 9.47
CA ALA A 51 -8.33 -1.59 9.63
C ALA A 51 -8.31 -0.83 8.29
N ALA A 52 -7.98 -1.52 7.19
CA ALA A 52 -8.06 -0.99 5.83
C ALA A 52 -9.49 -0.97 5.25
N GLY A 53 -10.48 -1.49 5.98
CA GLY A 53 -11.86 -1.61 5.52
C GLY A 53 -12.09 -2.73 4.51
N ILE A 54 -11.15 -3.67 4.38
CA ILE A 54 -11.27 -4.83 3.49
C ILE A 54 -11.90 -5.98 4.30
N LYS A 55 -12.89 -6.68 3.72
CA LYS A 55 -13.46 -7.90 4.33
C LYS A 55 -12.61 -9.10 3.95
N ASP A 56 -12.50 -10.09 4.84
CA ASP A 56 -11.75 -11.34 4.56
C ASP A 56 -12.23 -12.06 3.29
N GLN A 57 -13.53 -12.00 2.99
CA GLN A 57 -14.08 -12.55 1.73
C GLN A 57 -13.55 -11.87 0.46
N ASP A 58 -13.03 -10.64 0.55
CA ASP A 58 -12.55 -9.84 -0.57
C ASP A 58 -11.00 -9.85 -0.64
N PHE A 59 -10.35 -10.69 0.17
CA PHE A 59 -8.90 -10.74 0.35
C PHE A 59 -8.38 -12.18 0.30
N ILE A 60 -7.19 -12.37 -0.28
CA ILE A 60 -6.49 -13.66 -0.29
C ILE A 60 -5.01 -13.39 0.03
N ASN A 61 -4.43 -14.20 0.93
CA ASN A 61 -2.98 -14.24 1.13
C ASN A 61 -2.44 -15.62 0.78
N LEU A 62 -1.23 -15.67 0.22
CA LEU A 62 -0.56 -16.93 -0.15
C LEU A 62 -0.51 -17.93 1.02
N PHE A 63 -0.13 -17.47 2.21
CA PHE A 63 0.00 -18.33 3.37
C PHE A 63 -1.36 -18.76 3.89
N ASP A 64 -2.32 -17.84 4.02
CA ASP A 64 -3.69 -18.20 4.41
C ASP A 64 -4.33 -19.21 3.45
N TYR A 65 -4.10 -19.06 2.14
CA TYR A 65 -4.63 -19.97 1.14
C TYR A 65 -4.09 -21.39 1.36
N PHE A 66 -2.78 -21.56 1.52
CA PHE A 66 -2.20 -22.88 1.76
C PHE A 66 -2.46 -23.41 3.16
N GLN A 67 -2.64 -22.56 4.17
CA GLN A 67 -3.05 -22.93 5.52
C GLN A 67 -4.54 -23.31 5.60
N ASN A 68 -5.34 -23.12 4.55
CA ASN A 68 -6.81 -23.17 4.58
C ASN A 68 -7.39 -22.21 5.63
N ALA A 69 -6.78 -21.03 5.74
CA ALA A 69 -7.06 -20.03 6.75
C ALA A 69 -7.72 -18.75 6.21
N CYS A 70 -8.13 -18.68 4.93
CA CYS A 70 -8.71 -17.44 4.36
C CYS A 70 -9.95 -16.92 5.11
N LEU A 71 -10.77 -17.80 5.69
CA LEU A 71 -12.04 -17.46 6.36
C LEU A 71 -12.12 -18.01 7.79
N VAL A 72 -11.04 -17.85 8.56
CA VAL A 72 -11.01 -18.28 9.97
C VAL A 72 -11.76 -17.27 10.84
N PRO A 73 -12.76 -17.70 11.63
CA PRO A 73 -13.45 -16.80 12.54
C PRO A 73 -12.53 -16.36 13.67
N HIS A 74 -12.64 -15.11 14.07
CA HIS A 74 -11.84 -14.55 15.15
C HIS A 74 -12.21 -15.16 16.51
N ARG A 75 -11.22 -15.72 17.21
CA ARG A 75 -11.31 -16.22 18.58
C ARG A 75 -10.18 -15.66 19.43
N ILE A 76 -10.51 -15.14 20.61
CA ILE A 76 -9.50 -14.71 21.57
C ILE A 76 -8.96 -15.93 22.31
N VAL A 77 -7.65 -16.19 22.21
CA VAL A 77 -6.95 -17.21 23.01
C VAL A 77 -6.41 -16.58 24.28
N LYS A 78 -6.78 -17.13 25.43
CA LYS A 78 -6.33 -16.71 26.76
C LYS A 78 -5.46 -17.78 27.39
N LEU A 79 -4.84 -17.44 28.53
CA LEU A 79 -3.97 -18.35 29.25
C LEU A 79 -4.66 -19.67 29.65
N GLN A 80 -5.94 -19.61 29.99
CA GLN A 80 -6.74 -20.76 30.39
C GLN A 80 -7.01 -21.75 29.25
N ASP A 81 -6.90 -21.30 28.00
CA ASP A 81 -7.07 -22.14 26.82
C ASP A 81 -5.81 -22.97 26.51
N LEU A 82 -4.69 -22.68 27.17
CA LEU A 82 -3.43 -23.40 26.96
C LEU A 82 -3.37 -24.69 27.78
N HIS A 83 -3.01 -25.79 27.13
CA HIS A 83 -2.72 -27.07 27.78
C HIS A 83 -1.32 -27.06 28.41
N LEU A 84 -1.21 -26.48 29.61
CA LEU A 84 0.04 -26.37 30.36
C LEU A 84 0.21 -27.52 31.35
N ASN A 85 1.45 -27.99 31.53
CA ASN A 85 1.73 -29.03 32.54
C ASN A 85 1.48 -28.47 33.95
N PRO A 86 0.57 -29.09 34.74
CA PRO A 86 0.22 -28.57 36.07
C PRO A 86 1.38 -28.61 37.07
N LYS A 87 2.45 -29.37 36.79
CA LYS A 87 3.64 -29.44 37.65
C LYS A 87 4.56 -28.23 37.48
N TRP A 88 4.44 -27.47 36.39
CA TRP A 88 5.32 -26.33 36.14
C TRP A 88 5.01 -25.16 37.06
N LYS A 89 6.06 -24.62 37.69
CA LYS A 89 5.96 -23.43 38.52
C LYS A 89 5.84 -22.19 37.65
N ARG A 90 4.74 -21.46 37.79
CA ARG A 90 4.50 -20.18 37.11
C ARG A 90 5.11 -19.01 37.89
N LYS A 91 5.79 -18.10 37.18
CA LYS A 91 6.31 -16.83 37.71
C LYS A 91 5.86 -15.68 36.79
N ALA A 92 5.26 -14.64 37.36
CA ALA A 92 4.84 -13.46 36.62
C ALA A 92 6.04 -12.65 36.10
N ASP A 93 5.87 -12.05 34.93
CA ASP A 93 6.77 -11.11 34.29
C ASP A 93 5.92 -10.00 33.64
N GLY A 94 5.54 -9.01 34.45
CA GLY A 94 4.51 -8.04 34.08
C GLY A 94 3.18 -8.73 33.72
N ILE A 95 2.70 -8.48 32.51
CA ILE A 95 1.52 -9.16 31.95
C ILE A 95 1.85 -10.50 31.29
N SER A 96 3.06 -11.00 31.32
CA SER A 96 3.46 -12.29 30.75
C SER A 96 3.85 -13.28 31.85
N TYR A 97 4.13 -14.53 31.49
CA TYR A 97 4.49 -15.56 32.47
C TYR A 97 5.66 -16.43 32.02
N ASN A 98 6.60 -16.66 32.94
CA ASN A 98 7.61 -17.71 32.83
C ASN A 98 7.09 -18.99 33.52
N TYR A 99 7.39 -20.14 32.94
CA TYR A 99 7.10 -21.47 33.51
C TYR A 99 8.40 -22.25 33.69
N TYR A 100 8.50 -22.91 34.84
CA TYR A 100 9.69 -23.64 35.26
C TYR A 100 9.37 -25.10 35.60
N ASP A 101 10.25 -26.00 35.19
CA ASP A 101 10.32 -27.36 35.73
C ASP A 101 11.53 -27.44 36.66
N GLY A 102 11.28 -27.57 37.97
CA GLY A 102 12.31 -27.37 38.99
C GLY A 102 12.95 -25.97 38.92
N LYS A 103 14.25 -25.92 38.58
CA LYS A 103 15.01 -24.66 38.41
C LYS A 103 15.14 -24.23 36.94
N THR A 104 14.75 -25.08 35.99
CA THR A 104 14.93 -24.85 34.56
C THR A 104 13.71 -24.13 33.99
N ARG A 105 13.93 -23.01 33.30
CA ARG A 105 12.86 -22.33 32.55
C ARG A 105 12.56 -23.16 31.31
N VAL A 106 11.32 -23.61 31.16
CA VAL A 106 10.89 -24.46 30.04
C VAL A 106 10.03 -23.71 29.03
N MET A 107 9.31 -22.68 29.48
CA MET A 107 8.38 -21.95 28.63
C MET A 107 8.18 -20.50 29.06
N TYR A 108 7.91 -19.62 28.10
CA TYR A 108 7.43 -18.26 28.30
C TYR A 108 6.14 -18.04 27.51
N VAL A 109 5.12 -17.51 28.16
CA VAL A 109 3.85 -17.15 27.54
C VAL A 109 3.79 -15.64 27.41
N ARG A 110 3.90 -15.14 26.17
CA ARG A 110 3.81 -13.71 25.86
C ARG A 110 2.36 -13.34 25.60
N ARG A 111 1.87 -12.29 26.29
CA ARG A 111 0.51 -11.79 26.14
C ARG A 111 0.49 -10.35 25.63
N ARG A 112 -0.59 -9.99 24.93
CA ARG A 112 -0.87 -8.63 24.49
C ARG A 112 -1.32 -7.79 25.67
N ASN A 113 -0.97 -6.51 25.62
CA ASN A 113 -1.48 -5.51 26.57
C ASN A 113 -2.84 -4.97 26.09
N ASP A 114 -3.78 -5.89 25.85
CA ASP A 114 -5.16 -5.59 25.53
C ASP A 114 -6.07 -5.94 26.72
N ARG A 115 -7.35 -5.58 26.62
CA ARG A 115 -8.35 -5.85 27.67
C ARG A 115 -8.42 -7.34 28.04
N ASP A 116 -8.25 -8.21 27.06
CA ASP A 116 -8.42 -9.65 27.18
C ASP A 116 -7.15 -10.42 27.55
N ARG A 117 -5.98 -9.76 27.52
CA ARG A 117 -4.65 -10.35 27.70
C ARG A 117 -4.45 -11.54 26.77
N SER A 118 -4.76 -11.34 25.49
CA SER A 118 -4.69 -12.37 24.45
C SER A 118 -3.28 -12.94 24.31
N ILE A 119 -3.15 -14.20 23.91
CA ILE A 119 -1.85 -14.83 23.64
C ILE A 119 -1.26 -14.28 22.34
N ILE A 120 0.00 -13.85 22.39
CA ILE A 120 0.77 -13.46 21.20
C ILE A 120 1.59 -14.66 20.71
N ASN A 121 2.41 -15.20 21.60
CA ASN A 121 3.25 -16.35 21.29
C ASN A 121 3.64 -17.14 22.54
N LEU A 122 4.08 -18.36 22.29
CA LEU A 122 4.62 -19.29 23.26
C LEU A 122 6.07 -19.57 22.90
N GLN A 123 6.98 -19.39 23.84
CA GLN A 123 8.41 -19.63 23.63
C GLN A 123 8.83 -20.82 24.47
N TYR A 124 9.53 -21.76 23.87
CA TYR A 124 10.01 -22.99 24.51
C TYR A 124 11.52 -22.97 24.58
N PHE A 125 12.05 -23.41 25.71
CA PHE A 125 13.49 -23.41 25.98
C PHE A 125 14.01 -24.83 26.17
N ASP A 126 15.25 -25.07 25.74
CA ASP A 126 15.94 -26.33 26.01
C ASP A 126 16.42 -26.43 27.47
N HIS A 127 17.05 -27.55 27.82
CA HIS A 127 17.58 -27.79 29.17
C HIS A 127 18.65 -26.77 29.61
N PHE A 128 19.30 -26.09 28.66
CA PHE A 128 20.32 -25.06 28.91
C PHE A 128 19.71 -23.64 28.99
N GLY A 129 18.39 -23.51 28.84
CA GLY A 129 17.67 -22.23 28.90
C GLY A 129 17.70 -21.45 27.59
N LYS A 130 18.16 -22.06 26.49
CA LYS A 130 18.23 -21.44 25.16
C LYS A 130 16.90 -21.57 24.44
N LEU A 131 16.54 -20.56 23.65
CA LEU A 131 15.33 -20.57 22.85
C LEU A 131 15.39 -21.67 21.79
N LEU A 132 14.46 -22.62 21.84
CA LEU A 132 14.35 -23.74 20.91
C LEU A 132 13.27 -23.47 19.86
N LYS A 133 12.08 -23.04 20.32
CA LYS A 133 10.89 -22.89 19.49
C LYS A 133 10.05 -21.70 19.92
N VAL A 134 9.48 -20.97 18.96
CA VAL A 134 8.43 -19.98 19.20
C VAL A 134 7.20 -20.34 18.38
N VAL A 135 6.05 -20.49 19.04
CA VAL A 135 4.75 -20.69 18.40
C VAL A 135 3.99 -19.37 18.43
N TRP A 136 3.77 -18.79 17.26
CA TRP A 136 3.03 -17.54 17.10
C TRP A 136 1.56 -17.82 16.82
N TYR A 137 0.70 -17.04 17.45
CA TYR A 137 -0.72 -17.05 17.20
C TYR A 137 -1.06 -15.96 16.19
N ASP A 138 -1.84 -16.33 15.17
CA ASP A 138 -2.52 -15.37 14.32
C ASP A 138 -3.54 -14.59 15.17
N ASN A 139 -3.83 -13.34 14.80
CA ASN A 139 -4.78 -12.50 15.53
C ASN A 139 -6.19 -13.09 15.63
N ARG A 140 -6.55 -14.03 14.75
CA ARG A 140 -7.82 -14.78 14.77
C ARG A 140 -7.79 -15.97 15.74
N GLY A 141 -6.66 -16.28 16.37
CA GLY A 141 -6.61 -17.16 17.54
C GLY A 141 -6.23 -18.61 17.30
N PHE A 142 -5.55 -18.93 16.21
CA PHE A 142 -4.93 -20.24 16.01
C PHE A 142 -3.41 -20.11 16.00
N ALA A 143 -2.70 -21.17 16.39
CA ALA A 143 -1.26 -21.24 16.22
C ALA A 143 -0.95 -21.31 14.72
N SER A 144 -0.36 -20.26 14.16
CA SER A 144 -0.21 -20.11 12.71
C SER A 144 1.20 -20.42 12.23
N VAL A 145 2.23 -20.09 13.02
CA VAL A 145 3.61 -20.45 12.66
C VAL A 145 4.41 -20.90 13.88
N GLU A 146 5.13 -22.01 13.72
CA GLU A 146 6.19 -22.43 14.63
C GLU A 146 7.56 -22.11 14.04
N GLN A 147 8.35 -21.32 14.75
CA GLN A 147 9.73 -20.99 14.39
C GLN A 147 10.69 -21.82 15.24
N LEU A 148 11.57 -22.58 14.58
CA LEU A 148 12.62 -23.37 15.21
C LEU A 148 13.95 -22.63 15.09
N TYR A 149 14.69 -22.55 16.19
CA TYR A 149 15.92 -21.78 16.29
C TYR A 149 17.16 -22.67 16.28
N ASP A 150 18.20 -22.23 15.58
CA ASP A 150 19.50 -22.91 15.53
C ASP A 150 20.36 -22.63 16.76
N TRP A 151 21.58 -23.17 16.76
CA TRP A 151 22.53 -22.95 17.84
C TRP A 151 22.98 -21.47 17.97
N ASN A 152 22.78 -20.62 16.97
CA ASN A 152 23.13 -19.21 17.04
C ASN A 152 21.93 -18.33 17.43
N GLY A 153 20.76 -18.92 17.70
CA GLY A 153 19.54 -18.18 17.96
C GLY A 153 18.93 -17.55 16.70
N GLN A 154 19.29 -18.04 15.52
CA GLN A 154 18.67 -17.67 14.24
C GLN A 154 17.54 -18.63 13.90
N ILE A 155 16.51 -18.15 13.19
CA ILE A 155 15.41 -18.99 12.75
C ILE A 155 15.94 -19.92 11.64
N ALA A 156 15.95 -21.23 11.91
CA ALA A 156 16.33 -22.25 10.94
C ALA A 156 15.13 -22.70 10.11
N VAL A 157 13.97 -22.89 10.76
CA VAL A 157 12.76 -23.42 10.11
C VAL A 157 11.54 -22.66 10.59
N GLU A 158 10.62 -22.40 9.67
CA GLU A 158 9.29 -21.85 9.95
C GLU A 158 8.24 -22.83 9.43
N ASN A 159 7.45 -23.38 10.33
CA ASN A 159 6.36 -24.32 10.05
C ASN A 159 5.04 -23.58 10.12
N TYR A 160 4.42 -23.30 8.98
CA TYR A 160 3.11 -22.67 8.87
C TYR A 160 2.03 -23.73 9.02
N LEU A 161 1.15 -23.56 10.00
CA LEU A 161 0.17 -24.54 10.43
C LEU A 161 -1.22 -24.17 9.92
N ARG A 162 -2.01 -25.17 9.54
CA ARG A 162 -3.45 -25.03 9.34
C ARG A 162 -4.14 -24.72 10.67
N PRO A 163 -5.36 -24.15 10.68
CA PRO A 163 -6.11 -23.90 11.92
C PRO A 163 -6.35 -25.13 12.80
N ASP A 164 -6.33 -26.34 12.22
CA ASP A 164 -6.45 -27.62 12.93
C ASP A 164 -5.11 -28.13 13.52
N GLY A 165 -4.01 -27.39 13.32
CA GLY A 165 -2.66 -27.70 13.81
C GLY A 165 -1.82 -28.56 12.86
N GLN A 166 -2.34 -29.01 11.72
CA GLN A 166 -1.56 -29.74 10.73
C GLN A 166 -0.55 -28.82 10.02
N LEU A 167 0.60 -29.37 9.62
CA LEU A 167 1.58 -28.61 8.85
C LEU A 167 1.06 -28.35 7.43
N ALA A 168 1.00 -27.08 7.03
CA ALA A 168 0.63 -26.68 5.68
C ALA A 168 1.89 -26.46 4.81
N LEU A 169 2.80 -25.63 5.29
CA LEU A 169 3.97 -25.17 4.54
C LEU A 169 5.15 -25.09 5.51
N GLN A 170 6.34 -25.51 5.07
CA GLN A 170 7.58 -25.30 5.77
C GLN A 170 8.50 -24.41 4.95
N LYS A 171 9.11 -23.42 5.59
CA LYS A 171 10.22 -22.64 5.05
C LYS A 171 11.49 -23.01 5.80
N VAL A 172 12.53 -23.39 5.07
CA VAL A 172 13.85 -23.69 5.64
C VAL A 172 14.81 -22.58 5.26
N ASN A 173 15.49 -22.01 6.25
CA ASN A 173 16.53 -21.01 6.08
C ASN A 173 17.90 -21.69 6.17
N PHE A 174 18.74 -21.51 5.16
CA PHE A 174 20.08 -22.08 5.11
C PHE A 174 21.07 -21.12 4.45
N LYS A 175 22.35 -21.52 4.42
CA LYS A 175 23.39 -20.80 3.68
C LYS A 175 23.77 -21.57 2.43
N ASP A 176 23.90 -20.89 1.30
CA ASP A 176 24.39 -21.47 0.07
C ASP A 176 25.91 -21.73 0.12
N ARG A 177 26.47 -22.24 -0.98
CA ARG A 177 27.93 -22.49 -1.09
C ARG A 177 28.78 -21.21 -0.94
N ARG A 178 28.19 -20.03 -1.14
CA ARG A 178 28.83 -18.72 -1.02
C ARG A 178 28.56 -18.06 0.35
N GLN A 179 28.01 -18.82 1.31
CA GLN A 179 27.62 -18.34 2.64
C GLN A 179 26.51 -17.28 2.64
N GLN A 180 25.78 -17.13 1.53
CA GLN A 180 24.64 -16.23 1.42
C GLN A 180 23.39 -16.91 1.93
N LYS A 181 22.48 -16.13 2.53
CA LYS A 181 21.19 -16.64 3.00
C LYS A 181 20.36 -17.11 1.81
N ALA A 182 19.80 -18.30 1.94
CA ALA A 182 18.88 -18.91 0.99
C ALA A 182 17.71 -19.54 1.74
N THR A 183 16.61 -19.75 1.01
CA THR A 183 15.39 -20.34 1.56
C THR A 183 14.81 -21.35 0.59
N SER A 184 14.25 -22.44 1.10
CA SER A 184 13.42 -23.38 0.34
C SER A 184 12.07 -23.55 1.01
N TYR A 185 11.08 -23.99 0.24
CA TYR A 185 9.70 -24.13 0.70
C TYR A 185 9.13 -25.50 0.37
N HIS A 186 8.50 -26.16 1.34
CA HIS A 186 7.83 -27.45 1.17
C HIS A 186 6.37 -27.31 1.58
N LEU A 187 5.46 -27.47 0.62
CA LEU A 187 4.03 -27.49 0.83
C LEU A 187 3.55 -28.94 1.02
N PHE A 188 2.90 -29.21 2.15
CA PHE A 188 2.50 -30.55 2.58
C PHE A 188 1.04 -30.84 2.24
N ASN A 189 0.82 -32.04 1.68
CA ASN A 189 -0.49 -32.63 1.43
C ASN A 189 -1.46 -31.66 0.74
N TRP A 190 -0.98 -30.87 -0.21
CA TRP A 190 -1.82 -30.00 -1.02
C TRP A 190 -2.55 -30.84 -2.07
N ARG A 191 -3.86 -31.00 -1.88
CA ARG A 191 -4.71 -31.86 -2.73
C ARG A 191 -4.15 -33.30 -2.86
N GLY A 192 -3.61 -33.84 -1.77
CA GLY A 192 -3.06 -35.20 -1.71
C GLY A 192 -1.59 -35.34 -2.14
N GLN A 193 -0.90 -34.23 -2.42
CA GLN A 193 0.48 -34.25 -2.89
C GLN A 193 1.37 -33.21 -2.18
N ASP A 194 2.63 -33.59 -1.99
CA ASP A 194 3.68 -32.72 -1.48
C ASP A 194 4.40 -32.00 -2.62
N TRP A 195 4.75 -30.72 -2.40
CA TRP A 195 5.44 -29.88 -3.38
C TRP A 195 6.66 -29.21 -2.75
N GLN A 196 7.76 -29.18 -3.50
CA GLN A 196 9.00 -28.52 -3.10
C GLN A 196 9.32 -27.38 -4.07
N PHE A 197 9.69 -26.23 -3.51
CA PHE A 197 10.09 -25.03 -4.26
C PHE A 197 11.48 -24.59 -3.82
N ALA A 198 12.29 -24.18 -4.79
CA ALA A 198 13.67 -23.77 -4.55
C ALA A 198 13.78 -22.36 -3.95
N ASN A 199 12.75 -21.53 -4.12
CA ASN A 199 12.69 -20.15 -3.64
C ASN A 199 11.23 -19.67 -3.51
N PHE A 200 11.07 -18.42 -3.08
CA PHE A 200 9.76 -17.82 -2.81
C PHE A 200 8.98 -17.48 -4.09
N ASP A 201 9.67 -17.16 -5.18
CA ASP A 201 9.01 -16.82 -6.45
C ASP A 201 8.40 -18.05 -7.11
N GLU A 202 9.04 -19.22 -7.00
CA GLU A 202 8.47 -20.50 -7.46
C GLU A 202 7.21 -20.90 -6.67
N LEU A 203 7.20 -20.69 -5.35
CA LEU A 203 6.03 -20.87 -4.50
C LEU A 203 4.92 -19.88 -4.88
N THR A 204 5.28 -18.62 -5.14
CA THR A 204 4.34 -17.56 -5.56
C THR A 204 3.71 -17.89 -6.92
N ARG A 205 4.50 -18.32 -7.90
CA ARG A 205 4.03 -18.78 -9.21
C ARG A 205 3.03 -19.93 -9.04
N PHE A 206 3.39 -20.95 -8.24
CA PHE A 206 2.50 -22.07 -7.96
C PHE A 206 1.20 -21.62 -7.29
N PHE A 207 1.27 -20.71 -6.32
CA PHE A 207 0.08 -20.10 -5.71
C PHE A 207 -0.85 -19.47 -6.74
N TYR A 208 -0.32 -18.63 -7.65
CA TYR A 208 -1.14 -18.03 -8.70
C TYR A 208 -1.73 -19.06 -9.67
N ASP A 209 -0.99 -20.11 -10.02
CA ASP A 209 -1.54 -21.24 -10.78
C ASP A 209 -2.72 -21.90 -10.04
N GLN A 210 -2.61 -22.06 -8.71
CA GLN A 210 -3.70 -22.62 -7.92
C GLN A 210 -4.92 -21.70 -7.88
N LEU A 211 -4.75 -20.37 -7.84
CA LEU A 211 -5.86 -19.42 -7.93
C LEU A 211 -6.55 -19.49 -9.29
N ALA A 212 -5.76 -19.61 -10.37
CA ALA A 212 -6.26 -19.69 -11.74
C ALA A 212 -7.11 -20.94 -12.02
N VAL A 213 -6.97 -22.00 -11.21
CA VAL A 213 -7.76 -23.23 -11.34
C VAL A 213 -8.67 -23.50 -10.14
N ASP A 214 -8.84 -22.53 -9.24
CA ASP A 214 -9.75 -22.66 -8.09
C ASP A 214 -11.21 -22.47 -8.57
N PRO A 215 -12.06 -23.51 -8.49
CA PRO A 215 -13.46 -23.38 -8.89
C PRO A 215 -14.23 -22.31 -8.11
N ALA A 216 -13.83 -22.01 -6.88
CA ALA A 216 -14.46 -20.98 -6.07
C ALA A 216 -14.14 -19.55 -6.54
N LEU A 217 -13.08 -19.36 -7.34
CA LEU A 217 -12.70 -18.08 -7.93
C LEU A 217 -13.14 -17.95 -9.39
N ASN A 218 -13.25 -19.08 -10.08
CA ASN A 218 -13.62 -19.16 -11.50
C ASN A 218 -15.13 -19.32 -11.74
N SER A 219 -15.96 -19.45 -10.70
CA SER A 219 -17.41 -19.68 -10.83
C SER A 219 -18.14 -18.57 -11.59
N ASP A 220 -17.61 -17.35 -11.54
CA ASP A 220 -18.21 -16.14 -12.12
C ASP A 220 -17.58 -15.74 -13.46
N GLY A 221 -16.85 -16.67 -14.10
CA GLY A 221 -16.14 -16.46 -15.36
C GLY A 221 -14.62 -16.37 -15.20
N PRO A 222 -13.88 -16.06 -16.29
CA PRO A 222 -12.43 -16.15 -16.31
C PRO A 222 -11.77 -15.16 -15.36
N LEU A 223 -10.60 -15.59 -14.87
CA LEU A 223 -9.75 -14.81 -13.97
C LEU A 223 -8.86 -13.85 -14.77
N GLY A 224 -8.68 -12.64 -14.27
CA GLY A 224 -7.64 -11.72 -14.73
C GLY A 224 -6.82 -11.17 -13.56
N LEU A 225 -5.57 -10.79 -13.83
CA LEU A 225 -4.62 -10.30 -12.84
C LEU A 225 -4.24 -8.86 -13.17
N VAL A 226 -4.39 -7.96 -12.20
CA VAL A 226 -3.79 -6.62 -12.25
C VAL A 226 -2.60 -6.60 -11.31
N VAL A 227 -1.41 -6.36 -11.85
CA VAL A 227 -0.15 -6.42 -11.10
C VAL A 227 0.28 -5.01 -10.71
N ASP A 228 0.04 -4.62 -9.47
CA ASP A 228 0.38 -3.29 -8.93
C ASP A 228 1.88 -3.19 -8.55
N ARG A 229 2.57 -4.31 -8.32
CA ARG A 229 4.00 -4.39 -7.96
C ARG A 229 4.78 -5.30 -8.90
N VAL A 230 5.13 -4.77 -10.08
CA VAL A 230 5.71 -5.56 -11.18
C VAL A 230 7.09 -6.12 -10.83
N TYR A 231 7.93 -5.35 -10.15
CA TYR A 231 9.26 -5.79 -9.75
C TYR A 231 9.21 -7.04 -8.85
N GLU A 232 8.32 -7.03 -7.86
CA GLU A 232 8.17 -8.12 -6.92
C GLU A 232 7.42 -9.32 -7.51
N LEU A 233 6.39 -9.08 -8.33
CA LEU A 233 5.40 -10.10 -8.69
C LEU A 233 5.46 -10.55 -10.15
N GLY A 234 6.07 -9.74 -11.03
CA GLY A 234 6.04 -9.94 -12.47
C GLY A 234 6.60 -11.30 -12.88
N TRP A 235 7.71 -11.74 -12.28
CA TRP A 235 8.31 -13.03 -12.59
C TRP A 235 7.33 -14.18 -12.35
N ALA A 236 6.69 -14.21 -11.18
CA ALA A 236 5.75 -15.27 -10.82
C ALA A 236 4.53 -15.29 -11.74
N VAL A 237 4.01 -14.11 -12.11
CA VAL A 237 2.85 -13.96 -13.00
C VAL A 237 3.17 -14.39 -14.43
N LEU A 238 4.32 -14.00 -14.99
CA LEU A 238 4.66 -14.34 -16.37
C LEU A 238 5.06 -15.81 -16.55
N ASN A 239 5.55 -16.46 -15.48
CA ASN A 239 5.94 -17.88 -15.50
C ASN A 239 4.83 -18.84 -15.03
N MET A 240 3.60 -18.38 -14.82
CA MET A 240 2.45 -19.25 -14.55
C MET A 240 2.29 -20.32 -15.64
N HIS A 241 1.92 -21.54 -15.24
CA HIS A 241 1.59 -22.60 -16.18
C HIS A 241 0.18 -22.42 -16.77
N HIS A 242 -0.74 -21.88 -15.98
CA HIS A 242 -2.08 -21.51 -16.43
C HIS A 242 -2.11 -20.04 -16.78
N ARG A 243 -1.94 -19.71 -18.07
CA ARG A 243 -2.00 -18.32 -18.51
C ARG A 243 -3.40 -17.76 -18.33
N VAL A 244 -3.51 -16.66 -17.60
CA VAL A 244 -4.74 -15.86 -17.45
C VAL A 244 -4.53 -14.47 -18.04
N PHE A 245 -5.61 -13.71 -18.22
CA PHE A 245 -5.49 -12.31 -18.63
C PHE A 245 -4.67 -11.55 -17.61
N ARG A 246 -3.62 -10.85 -18.02
CA ARG A 246 -2.69 -10.19 -17.09
C ARG A 246 -2.23 -8.84 -17.59
N VAL A 247 -2.40 -7.84 -16.74
CA VAL A 247 -1.98 -6.47 -17.00
C VAL A 247 -1.06 -5.99 -15.89
N MET A 248 -0.08 -5.19 -16.24
CA MET A 248 0.73 -4.47 -15.26
C MET A 248 0.18 -3.06 -15.05
N GLN A 249 0.27 -2.53 -13.84
CA GLN A 249 -0.10 -1.16 -13.54
C GLN A 249 1.12 -0.32 -13.19
N LEU A 250 1.23 0.84 -13.83
CA LEU A 250 2.23 1.85 -13.51
C LEU A 250 1.68 2.72 -12.38
N HIS A 251 2.44 2.90 -11.29
CA HIS A 251 2.08 3.77 -10.16
C HIS A 251 2.90 5.05 -10.08
N ASN A 252 3.92 5.16 -10.92
CA ASN A 252 4.86 6.28 -11.00
C ASN A 252 5.40 6.34 -12.43
N ASP A 253 6.31 7.28 -12.68
CA ASP A 253 7.02 7.38 -13.94
C ASP A 253 7.76 6.08 -14.29
N HIS A 254 7.66 5.69 -15.56
CA HIS A 254 8.16 4.43 -16.07
C HIS A 254 9.63 4.51 -16.52
N VAL A 255 10.18 5.72 -16.54
CA VAL A 255 11.60 6.02 -16.84
C VAL A 255 12.26 6.77 -15.68
N ASN A 256 13.59 6.84 -15.68
CA ASN A 256 14.36 7.57 -14.65
C ASN A 256 14.58 9.05 -14.98
N ASN A 257 14.33 9.48 -16.23
CA ASN A 257 14.47 10.87 -16.65
C ASN A 257 13.19 11.30 -17.40
N PRO A 258 12.30 12.08 -16.77
CA PRO A 258 11.03 12.48 -17.37
C PRO A 258 11.19 13.42 -18.58
N ASN A 259 12.36 14.02 -18.75
CA ASN A 259 12.65 14.88 -19.92
C ASN A 259 12.95 14.08 -21.20
N ASP A 260 13.16 12.76 -21.08
CA ASP A 260 13.41 11.86 -22.22
C ASP A 260 12.64 10.55 -22.06
N MET A 261 11.33 10.60 -22.29
CA MET A 261 10.45 9.44 -22.17
C MET A 261 10.78 8.32 -23.16
N LEU A 262 11.31 8.68 -24.32
CA LEU A 262 11.52 7.74 -25.43
C LEU A 262 12.78 6.90 -25.25
N HIS A 263 13.85 7.46 -24.70
CA HIS A 263 15.16 6.81 -24.66
C HIS A 263 15.76 6.65 -23.27
N SER A 264 15.23 7.32 -22.24
CA SER A 264 15.74 7.19 -20.88
C SER A 264 15.69 5.74 -20.37
N THR A 265 16.59 5.43 -19.43
CA THR A 265 16.59 4.14 -18.74
C THR A 265 15.28 3.94 -17.99
N LEU A 266 14.83 2.69 -17.94
CA LEU A 266 13.58 2.34 -17.30
C LEU A 266 13.70 2.43 -15.78
N ASN A 267 12.62 2.85 -15.15
CA ASN A 267 12.50 2.76 -13.70
C ASN A 267 12.57 1.28 -13.29
N TYR A 268 13.43 0.94 -12.33
CA TYR A 268 13.70 -0.45 -11.94
C TYR A 268 12.43 -1.20 -11.51
N ASN A 269 11.42 -0.49 -11.00
CA ASN A 269 10.14 -1.08 -10.58
C ASN A 269 9.37 -1.72 -11.74
N TYR A 270 9.59 -1.23 -12.97
CA TYR A 270 8.89 -1.67 -14.17
C TYR A 270 9.81 -2.26 -15.22
N GLN A 271 11.12 -2.01 -15.14
CA GLN A 271 12.10 -2.43 -16.15
C GLN A 271 11.90 -3.89 -16.56
N TRP A 272 11.84 -4.81 -15.60
CA TRP A 272 11.68 -6.22 -15.91
C TRP A 272 10.37 -6.49 -16.66
N GLY A 273 9.24 -5.92 -16.23
CA GLY A 273 7.96 -6.10 -16.93
C GLY A 273 7.96 -5.51 -18.33
N LEU A 274 8.53 -4.31 -18.49
CA LEU A 274 8.65 -3.58 -19.76
C LEU A 274 9.67 -4.20 -20.72
N ASP A 275 10.63 -4.98 -20.23
CA ASP A 275 11.53 -5.79 -21.07
C ASP A 275 10.82 -7.06 -21.59
N HIS A 276 9.67 -7.45 -21.00
CA HIS A 276 8.89 -8.65 -21.34
C HIS A 276 7.47 -8.32 -21.85
N LEU A 277 7.30 -7.21 -22.58
CA LEU A 277 5.98 -6.69 -22.98
C LEU A 277 5.08 -7.67 -23.73
N LYS A 278 5.66 -8.58 -24.51
CA LYS A 278 4.91 -9.56 -25.31
C LYS A 278 4.16 -10.58 -24.46
N ASP A 279 4.54 -10.74 -23.20
CA ASP A 279 3.94 -11.71 -22.30
C ASP A 279 2.77 -11.12 -21.48
N TRP A 280 2.55 -9.81 -21.59
CA TRP A 280 1.45 -9.07 -20.97
C TRP A 280 0.31 -8.83 -21.97
N ASP A 281 -0.92 -8.84 -21.48
CA ASP A 281 -2.11 -8.46 -22.26
C ASP A 281 -2.31 -6.94 -22.31
N GLY A 282 -1.72 -6.23 -21.35
CA GLY A 282 -1.73 -4.77 -21.36
C GLY A 282 -0.98 -4.08 -20.23
N ILE A 283 -0.92 -2.76 -20.35
CA ILE A 283 -0.34 -1.84 -19.36
C ILE A 283 -1.40 -0.82 -18.97
N ILE A 284 -1.58 -0.59 -17.69
CA ILE A 284 -2.41 0.49 -17.17
C ILE A 284 -1.51 1.69 -16.88
N ALA A 285 -1.70 2.76 -17.65
CA ALA A 285 -1.18 4.10 -17.36
C ALA A 285 -2.23 4.91 -16.59
N LEU A 286 -1.77 5.78 -15.69
CA LEU A 286 -2.67 6.54 -14.80
C LEU A 286 -3.24 7.81 -15.45
N THR A 287 -2.53 8.38 -16.42
CA THR A 287 -2.88 9.67 -17.04
C THR A 287 -2.89 9.57 -18.57
N PRO A 288 -3.65 10.43 -19.26
CA PRO A 288 -3.57 10.57 -20.72
C PRO A 288 -2.13 10.79 -21.21
N GLN A 289 -1.36 11.62 -20.53
CA GLN A 289 0.02 11.92 -20.94
C GLN A 289 0.94 10.70 -20.78
N GLN A 290 0.81 9.95 -19.68
CA GLN A 290 1.56 8.71 -19.48
C GLN A 290 1.16 7.65 -20.52
N GLN A 291 -0.13 7.52 -20.83
CA GLN A 291 -0.60 6.62 -21.89
C GLN A 291 0.05 6.95 -23.24
N ALA A 292 0.09 8.24 -23.61
CA ALA A 292 0.69 8.69 -24.86
C ALA A 292 2.21 8.41 -24.92
N ASP A 293 2.94 8.69 -23.85
CA ASP A 293 4.38 8.45 -23.77
C ASP A 293 4.72 6.95 -23.82
N VAL A 294 3.98 6.11 -23.08
CA VAL A 294 4.12 4.65 -23.12
C VAL A 294 3.76 4.11 -24.52
N GLN A 295 2.68 4.61 -25.14
CA GLN A 295 2.29 4.24 -26.50
C GLN A 295 3.38 4.62 -27.52
N ALA A 296 3.99 5.79 -27.39
CA ALA A 296 5.04 6.25 -28.30
C ALA A 296 6.29 5.34 -28.25
N ARG A 297 6.68 4.89 -27.05
CA ARG A 297 7.86 4.03 -26.87
C ARG A 297 7.59 2.55 -27.14
N PHE A 298 6.45 2.04 -26.69
CA PHE A 298 6.18 0.60 -26.62
C PHE A 298 5.03 0.12 -27.50
N GLY A 299 4.19 1.01 -28.02
CA GLY A 299 2.96 0.65 -28.73
C GLY A 299 3.16 -0.21 -29.99
N LYS A 300 4.34 -0.16 -30.61
CA LYS A 300 4.68 -1.03 -31.76
C LYS A 300 4.94 -2.49 -31.38
N GLN A 301 5.00 -2.81 -30.09
CA GLN A 301 5.25 -4.17 -29.58
C GLN A 301 3.96 -4.99 -29.41
N GLY A 302 2.80 -4.43 -29.72
CA GLY A 302 1.51 -5.14 -29.73
C GLY A 302 0.82 -5.24 -28.36
N VAL A 303 1.33 -4.56 -27.34
CA VAL A 303 0.71 -4.48 -26.01
C VAL A 303 -0.34 -3.37 -25.97
N LYS A 304 -1.52 -3.64 -25.41
CA LYS A 304 -2.58 -2.62 -25.25
C LYS A 304 -2.26 -1.71 -24.07
N ILE A 305 -2.38 -0.40 -24.25
CA ILE A 305 -2.15 0.60 -23.20
C ILE A 305 -3.50 1.20 -22.78
N TYR A 306 -3.95 0.82 -21.59
CA TYR A 306 -5.15 1.37 -20.96
C TYR A 306 -4.83 2.66 -20.22
N ARG A 307 -5.83 3.54 -20.12
CA ARG A 307 -5.77 4.74 -19.28
C ARG A 307 -6.79 4.62 -18.17
N ILE A 308 -6.33 4.26 -16.98
CA ILE A 308 -7.19 4.08 -15.81
C ILE A 308 -6.54 4.78 -14.61
N PRO A 309 -7.15 5.86 -14.09
CA PRO A 309 -6.59 6.58 -12.96
C PRO A 309 -6.61 5.72 -11.68
N GLY A 310 -5.59 5.89 -10.84
CA GLY A 310 -5.55 5.33 -9.49
C GLY A 310 -6.57 5.96 -8.52
N PRO A 311 -6.72 7.30 -8.44
CA PRO A 311 -7.70 7.92 -7.56
C PRO A 311 -9.13 7.72 -8.05
N ILE A 312 -10.02 7.53 -7.09
CA ILE A 312 -11.46 7.45 -7.25
C ILE A 312 -12.08 8.32 -6.17
N VAL A 313 -12.94 9.25 -6.57
CA VAL A 313 -13.76 10.06 -5.67
C VAL A 313 -15.07 9.30 -5.41
N ALA A 314 -15.34 9.06 -4.14
CA ALA A 314 -16.54 8.35 -3.71
C ALA A 314 -17.79 9.22 -3.90
N ASP A 315 -18.93 8.61 -4.21
CA ASP A 315 -20.18 9.34 -4.44
C ASP A 315 -20.62 10.10 -3.18
N GLU A 316 -20.32 9.56 -2.00
CA GLU A 316 -20.62 10.18 -0.71
C GLU A 316 -19.87 11.51 -0.55
N VAL A 317 -18.64 11.61 -1.07
CA VAL A 317 -17.85 12.86 -1.05
C VAL A 317 -18.43 13.87 -2.04
N LEU A 318 -18.79 13.44 -3.25
CA LEU A 318 -19.39 14.31 -4.26
C LEU A 318 -20.80 14.81 -3.87
N ALA A 319 -21.54 14.00 -3.11
CA ALA A 319 -22.87 14.35 -2.63
C ALA A 319 -22.86 15.12 -1.30
N ALA A 320 -21.72 15.16 -0.61
CA ALA A 320 -21.60 15.89 0.65
C ALA A 320 -21.83 17.39 0.43
N PRO A 321 -22.48 18.09 1.38
CA PRO A 321 -22.60 19.54 1.31
C PRO A 321 -21.21 20.18 1.26
N HIS A 322 -21.03 21.09 0.30
CA HIS A 322 -19.77 21.83 0.19
C HIS A 322 -19.52 22.62 1.47
N VAL A 323 -18.30 22.53 1.99
CA VAL A 323 -17.85 23.38 3.10
C VAL A 323 -17.82 24.82 2.61
N ASP A 324 -18.55 25.69 3.32
CA ASP A 324 -18.49 27.13 3.14
C ASP A 324 -17.05 27.62 3.32
N PHE A 325 -16.49 28.21 2.27
CA PHE A 325 -15.09 28.64 2.25
C PHE A 325 -14.77 29.61 3.39
N ALA A 326 -15.73 30.44 3.82
CA ALA A 326 -15.55 31.38 4.92
C ALA A 326 -15.41 30.71 6.30
N LYS A 327 -15.78 29.43 6.42
CA LYS A 327 -15.63 28.63 7.66
C LYS A 327 -14.31 27.89 7.75
N ARG A 328 -13.54 27.84 6.66
CA ARG A 328 -12.19 27.25 6.66
C ARG A 328 -11.26 28.10 7.51
N GLN A 329 -10.25 27.47 8.09
CA GLN A 329 -9.23 28.18 8.86
C GLN A 329 -8.42 29.07 7.93
N ARG A 330 -8.47 30.37 8.20
CA ARG A 330 -7.80 31.37 7.39
C ARG A 330 -6.29 31.11 7.35
N ASP A 331 -5.71 31.22 6.17
CA ASP A 331 -4.28 31.08 5.87
C ASP A 331 -3.67 29.74 6.29
N LEU A 332 -4.50 28.71 6.48
CA LEU A 332 -4.06 27.34 6.72
C LEU A 332 -3.76 26.62 5.41
N VAL A 333 -2.50 26.24 5.27
CA VAL A 333 -1.95 25.46 4.18
C VAL A 333 -1.63 24.05 4.67
N VAL A 334 -2.01 23.05 3.87
CA VAL A 334 -1.74 21.64 4.19
C VAL A 334 -0.94 20.98 3.08
N MET A 335 -0.09 20.03 3.45
CA MET A 335 0.54 19.10 2.54
C MET A 335 0.31 17.69 3.07
N VAL A 336 -0.40 16.87 2.29
CA VAL A 336 -0.68 15.48 2.63
C VAL A 336 0.15 14.56 1.74
N ALA A 337 1.28 14.11 2.26
CA ALA A 337 2.21 13.22 1.57
C ALA A 337 3.17 12.56 2.57
N ARG A 338 3.72 11.40 2.22
CA ARG A 338 4.87 10.85 2.95
C ARG A 338 6.00 11.87 2.98
N LEU A 339 6.73 11.95 4.08
CA LEU A 339 7.92 12.80 4.20
C LEU A 339 9.07 12.11 3.46
N SER A 340 9.36 12.55 2.24
CA SER A 340 10.40 11.96 1.41
C SER A 340 10.96 12.95 0.37
N PRO A 341 12.22 12.81 -0.08
CA PRO A 341 12.87 13.80 -0.94
C PRO A 341 12.16 14.07 -2.26
N GLU A 342 11.40 13.13 -2.81
CA GLU A 342 10.64 13.31 -4.05
C GLU A 342 9.43 14.25 -3.90
N LYS A 343 8.94 14.45 -2.67
CA LYS A 343 7.80 15.34 -2.37
C LYS A 343 8.22 16.79 -2.13
N GLN A 344 9.52 17.05 -2.01
CA GLN A 344 10.16 18.35 -1.84
C GLN A 344 9.58 19.23 -0.71
N GLN A 345 9.27 18.63 0.45
CA GLN A 345 8.92 19.40 1.64
C GLN A 345 10.00 20.44 1.98
N ASP A 346 11.27 20.11 1.74
CA ASP A 346 12.42 21.01 1.91
C ASP A 346 12.33 22.26 1.02
N HIS A 347 11.83 22.15 -0.21
CA HIS A 347 11.61 23.32 -1.07
C HIS A 347 10.46 24.20 -0.55
N LEU A 348 9.38 23.59 -0.06
CA LEU A 348 8.26 24.33 0.53
C LEU A 348 8.68 25.07 1.80
N LEU A 349 9.47 24.43 2.67
CA LEU A 349 10.03 25.08 3.86
C LEU A 349 10.92 26.26 3.45
N GLN A 350 11.82 26.07 2.46
CA GLN A 350 12.67 27.15 1.97
C GLN A 350 11.89 28.35 1.40
N ALA A 351 10.72 28.12 0.80
CA ALA A 351 9.81 29.16 0.35
C ALA A 351 9.06 29.88 1.50
N TRP A 352 8.91 29.22 2.64
CA TRP A 352 8.01 29.63 3.73
C TRP A 352 8.36 30.98 4.38
N PRO A 353 9.64 31.33 4.64
CA PRO A 353 9.98 32.65 5.16
C PRO A 353 9.49 33.81 4.28
N LYS A 354 9.52 33.66 2.95
CA LYS A 354 9.02 34.67 2.01
C LYS A 354 7.49 34.79 2.05
N ILE A 355 6.80 33.66 2.27
CA ILE A 355 5.35 33.63 2.46
C ILE A 355 4.97 34.38 3.73
N LEU A 356 5.64 34.11 4.85
CA LEU A 356 5.38 34.79 6.14
C LEU A 356 5.62 36.30 6.11
N GLN A 357 6.53 36.78 5.25
CA GLN A 357 6.73 38.23 5.07
C GLN A 357 5.49 38.94 4.50
N GLN A 358 4.67 38.24 3.71
CA GLN A 358 3.47 38.80 3.06
C GLN A 358 2.17 38.34 3.73
N VAL A 359 2.18 37.15 4.35
CA VAL A 359 1.04 36.54 5.05
C VAL A 359 1.53 36.06 6.43
N PRO A 360 1.68 36.98 7.42
CA PRO A 360 2.33 36.66 8.69
C PRO A 360 1.63 35.59 9.54
N ASP A 361 0.33 35.42 9.36
CA ASP A 361 -0.49 34.45 10.09
C ASP A 361 -0.57 33.07 9.42
N ALA A 362 0.11 32.88 8.27
CA ALA A 362 0.06 31.62 7.54
C ALA A 362 0.57 30.43 8.37
N GLN A 363 -0.15 29.32 8.31
CA GLN A 363 0.19 28.07 9.01
C GLN A 363 0.37 26.95 7.99
N LEU A 364 1.43 26.16 8.13
CA LEU A 364 1.72 24.98 7.34
C LEU A 364 1.59 23.73 8.20
N GLU A 365 0.81 22.78 7.73
CA GLU A 365 0.75 21.45 8.33
C GLU A 365 1.24 20.38 7.35
N LEU A 366 2.21 19.59 7.81
CA LEU A 366 2.76 18.46 7.10
C LEU A 366 2.14 17.17 7.65
N TRP A 367 1.26 16.56 6.86
CA TRP A 367 0.58 15.30 7.17
C TRP A 367 1.24 14.13 6.44
N GLY A 368 1.76 13.19 7.22
CA GLY A 368 2.52 12.03 6.76
C GLY A 368 3.64 11.65 7.72
N TYR A 369 4.41 10.63 7.36
CA TYR A 369 5.55 10.15 8.14
C TYR A 369 6.75 9.90 7.21
N ALA A 370 7.97 9.85 7.75
CA ALA A 370 9.16 9.43 7.01
C ALA A 370 9.41 7.93 7.25
N ASN A 371 9.92 7.23 6.23
CA ASN A 371 10.43 5.86 6.39
C ASN A 371 11.89 5.83 6.87
N ASP A 372 12.59 6.95 6.72
CA ASP A 372 13.97 7.18 7.08
C ASP A 372 14.08 8.40 8.02
N ASN A 373 15.27 8.96 8.16
CA ASN A 373 15.51 10.13 9.00
C ASN A 373 15.24 11.46 8.27
N PHE A 374 14.49 11.47 7.15
CA PHE A 374 14.22 12.70 6.41
C PHE A 374 13.41 13.72 7.24
N ASP A 375 12.53 13.26 8.13
CA ASP A 375 11.80 14.12 9.06
C ASP A 375 12.72 14.93 9.97
N GLN A 376 13.84 14.35 10.44
CA GLN A 376 14.85 15.05 11.23
C GLN A 376 15.51 16.17 10.43
N LYS A 377 15.75 15.93 9.13
CA LYS A 377 16.32 16.91 8.21
C LYS A 377 15.38 18.11 8.02
N LEU A 378 14.09 17.85 7.85
CA LEU A 378 13.05 18.88 7.74
C LEU A 378 12.89 19.68 9.04
N LYS A 379 12.88 19.01 10.20
CA LYS A 379 12.83 19.69 11.51
C LYS A 379 14.04 20.60 11.75
N ALA A 380 15.23 20.16 11.33
CA ALA A 380 16.43 20.98 11.40
C ALA A 380 16.33 22.21 10.49
N GLN A 381 15.76 22.07 9.29
CA GLN A 381 15.53 23.19 8.37
C GLN A 381 14.52 24.19 8.94
N VAL A 382 13.39 23.73 9.47
CA VAL A 382 12.39 24.57 10.17
C VAL A 382 13.04 25.44 11.24
N SER A 383 13.98 24.88 12.00
CA SER A 383 14.69 25.65 13.02
C SER A 383 15.75 26.60 12.47
N ALA A 384 16.48 26.19 11.43
CA ALA A 384 17.44 27.05 10.75
C ALA A 384 16.76 28.28 10.12
N GLU A 385 15.55 28.12 9.61
CA GLU A 385 14.74 29.16 8.97
C GLU A 385 13.89 29.97 9.98
N GLN A 386 13.87 29.58 11.26
CA GLN A 386 13.13 30.23 12.35
C GLN A 386 11.62 30.28 12.13
N ILE A 387 11.05 29.20 11.58
CA ILE A 387 9.62 29.09 11.22
C ILE A 387 8.84 28.11 12.11
N GLU A 388 9.39 27.72 13.28
CA GLU A 388 8.82 26.73 14.21
C GLU A 388 7.38 27.05 14.62
N ASN A 389 7.03 28.34 14.75
CA ASN A 389 5.70 28.79 15.17
C ASN A 389 4.64 28.72 14.06
N SER A 390 5.04 28.37 12.84
CA SER A 390 4.15 28.34 11.66
C SER A 390 4.11 26.98 10.96
N VAL A 391 4.93 26.01 11.38
CA VAL A 391 5.02 24.68 10.75
C VAL A 391 4.75 23.59 11.76
N THR A 392 3.75 22.75 11.49
CA THR A 392 3.39 21.61 12.35
C THR A 392 3.54 20.28 11.61
N PHE A 393 4.31 19.35 12.20
CA PHE A 393 4.39 17.96 11.74
C PHE A 393 3.28 17.14 12.40
N CYS A 394 2.25 16.78 11.65
CA CYS A 394 1.02 16.19 12.20
C CYS A 394 1.03 14.66 12.25
N GLY A 395 1.98 14.02 11.55
CA GLY A 395 2.05 12.56 11.48
C GLY A 395 1.03 11.95 10.52
N TYR A 396 0.82 10.64 10.62
CA TYR A 396 -0.15 9.92 9.80
C TYR A 396 -1.58 10.08 10.34
N THR A 397 -2.54 10.37 9.47
CA THR A 397 -3.97 10.40 9.79
C THR A 397 -4.74 9.29 9.08
N THR A 398 -5.80 8.81 9.72
CA THR A 398 -6.81 7.93 9.10
C THR A 398 -8.08 8.68 8.70
N ASP A 399 -8.21 9.94 9.13
CA ASP A 399 -9.28 10.86 8.75
C ASP A 399 -8.67 12.04 8.01
N VAL A 400 -8.37 11.84 6.74
CA VAL A 400 -7.80 12.87 5.87
C VAL A 400 -8.86 13.89 5.44
N ASN A 401 -10.13 13.50 5.42
CA ASN A 401 -11.24 14.37 5.05
C ASN A 401 -11.33 15.57 6.01
N ALA A 402 -11.21 15.33 7.31
CA ALA A 402 -11.19 16.41 8.32
C ALA A 402 -9.99 17.37 8.16
N VAL A 403 -8.88 16.92 7.57
CA VAL A 403 -7.75 17.80 7.23
C VAL A 403 -8.12 18.72 6.07
N TYR A 404 -8.68 18.14 5.01
CA TYR A 404 -9.07 18.91 3.82
C TYR A 404 -10.18 19.91 4.15
N GLU A 405 -11.25 19.50 4.82
CA GLU A 405 -12.42 20.34 5.08
C GLU A 405 -12.14 21.65 5.83
N ARG A 406 -11.07 21.71 6.62
CA ARG A 406 -10.69 22.93 7.35
C ARG A 406 -9.63 23.80 6.67
N ALA A 407 -8.80 23.25 5.78
CA ALA A 407 -7.70 23.99 5.17
C ALA A 407 -8.16 24.88 4.01
N GLN A 408 -7.42 25.93 3.68
CA GLN A 408 -7.70 26.81 2.54
C GLN A 408 -6.92 26.48 1.27
N LEU A 409 -5.79 25.77 1.41
CA LEU A 409 -4.89 25.51 0.29
C LEU A 409 -4.13 24.19 0.50
N LEU A 410 -4.06 23.34 -0.53
CA LEU A 410 -3.15 22.19 -0.57
C LEU A 410 -1.92 22.53 -1.40
N ILE A 411 -0.73 22.18 -0.91
CA ILE A 411 0.52 22.27 -1.69
C ILE A 411 1.11 20.87 -1.89
N LEU A 412 1.55 20.59 -3.11
CA LEU A 412 2.32 19.39 -3.43
C LEU A 412 3.40 19.72 -4.47
N PRO A 413 4.56 20.24 -4.05
CA PRO A 413 5.62 20.66 -4.96
C PRO A 413 6.50 19.45 -5.27
N SER A 414 5.92 18.32 -5.64
CA SER A 414 6.69 17.10 -5.89
C SER A 414 7.52 17.24 -7.17
N ARG A 415 8.62 16.49 -7.27
CA ARG A 415 9.43 16.36 -8.50
C ARG A 415 9.17 15.09 -9.30
N ALA A 416 8.47 14.12 -8.71
CA ALA A 416 8.09 12.88 -9.38
C ALA A 416 6.77 12.34 -8.80
N GLU A 417 5.83 12.03 -9.70
CA GLU A 417 4.49 11.51 -9.40
C GLU A 417 3.99 10.64 -10.56
N GLY A 418 3.00 9.77 -10.29
CA GLY A 418 2.21 9.09 -11.34
C GLY A 418 0.86 9.77 -11.55
N LEU A 419 0.01 9.71 -10.54
CA LEU A 419 -1.21 10.52 -10.40
C LEU A 419 -1.51 10.64 -8.90
N PRO A 420 -1.20 11.78 -8.27
CA PRO A 420 -1.24 11.88 -6.81
C PRO A 420 -2.66 11.74 -6.27
N LEU A 421 -2.88 10.77 -5.38
CA LEU A 421 -4.18 10.60 -4.72
C LEU A 421 -4.58 11.85 -3.94
N SER A 422 -3.64 12.45 -3.21
CA SER A 422 -3.90 13.60 -2.34
C SER A 422 -4.35 14.85 -3.10
N LEU A 423 -3.93 15.04 -4.36
CA LEU A 423 -4.43 16.14 -5.19
C LEU A 423 -5.91 15.92 -5.53
N VAL A 424 -6.29 14.72 -5.98
CA VAL A 424 -7.69 14.42 -6.32
C VAL A 424 -8.59 14.44 -5.08
N GLU A 425 -8.11 13.90 -3.96
CA GLU A 425 -8.82 13.92 -2.70
C GLU A 425 -9.05 15.37 -2.22
N ALA A 426 -8.02 16.20 -2.18
CA ALA A 426 -8.16 17.61 -1.80
C ALA A 426 -9.09 18.39 -2.75
N GLN A 427 -8.96 18.18 -4.06
CA GLN A 427 -9.83 18.82 -5.06
C GLN A 427 -11.30 18.43 -4.83
N SER A 428 -11.58 17.16 -4.47
CA SER A 428 -12.94 16.70 -4.16
C SER A 428 -13.54 17.30 -2.89
N HIS A 429 -12.69 17.79 -1.98
CA HIS A 429 -13.09 18.59 -0.83
C HIS A 429 -13.04 20.10 -1.11
N GLY A 430 -12.90 20.50 -2.38
CA GLY A 430 -12.92 21.90 -2.81
C GLY A 430 -11.70 22.70 -2.40
N LEU A 431 -10.54 22.08 -2.18
CA LEU A 431 -9.31 22.82 -1.90
C LEU A 431 -8.69 23.29 -3.21
N PRO A 432 -8.39 24.59 -3.33
CA PRO A 432 -7.42 25.05 -4.31
C PRO A 432 -6.06 24.37 -4.10
N ILE A 433 -5.32 24.18 -5.19
CA ILE A 433 -4.06 23.42 -5.19
C ILE A 433 -2.93 24.25 -5.80
N VAL A 434 -1.74 24.22 -5.19
CA VAL A 434 -0.49 24.57 -5.89
C VAL A 434 0.38 23.32 -6.00
N ALA A 435 0.80 22.99 -7.21
CA ALA A 435 1.65 21.83 -7.47
C ALA A 435 2.65 22.12 -8.59
N ASN A 436 3.79 21.44 -8.59
CA ASN A 436 4.73 21.56 -9.71
C ASN A 436 4.15 20.89 -10.97
N ASP A 437 4.33 21.53 -12.13
CA ASP A 437 4.03 20.95 -13.44
C ASP A 437 5.10 19.93 -13.83
N ILE A 438 4.86 18.68 -13.45
CA ILE A 438 5.75 17.56 -13.70
C ILE A 438 4.98 16.44 -14.40
N LYS A 439 5.73 15.62 -15.14
CA LYS A 439 5.25 14.31 -15.55
C LYS A 439 5.25 13.36 -14.34
N TYR A 440 4.12 12.78 -13.92
CA TYR A 440 2.75 12.93 -14.42
C TYR A 440 1.78 13.26 -13.28
N GLY A 441 0.59 13.76 -13.61
CA GLY A 441 -0.52 13.84 -12.66
C GLY A 441 -0.93 15.25 -12.27
N PRO A 442 -0.04 16.16 -11.82
CA PRO A 442 -0.45 17.51 -11.40
C PRO A 442 -1.30 18.25 -12.44
N ALA A 443 -0.89 18.28 -13.71
CA ALA A 443 -1.65 18.92 -14.79
C ALA A 443 -2.90 18.15 -15.24
N ASP A 444 -3.06 16.88 -14.83
CA ASP A 444 -4.29 16.11 -15.06
C ASP A 444 -5.36 16.42 -14.01
N VAL A 445 -4.92 16.79 -12.80
CA VAL A 445 -5.79 17.14 -11.68
C VAL A 445 -6.09 18.63 -11.65
N VAL A 446 -5.05 19.48 -11.62
CA VAL A 446 -5.15 20.93 -11.47
C VAL A 446 -5.35 21.59 -12.82
N ILE A 447 -6.40 22.41 -12.95
CA ILE A 447 -6.61 23.30 -14.08
C ILE A 447 -6.03 24.66 -13.72
N ASP A 448 -4.88 24.98 -14.31
CA ASP A 448 -4.14 26.21 -14.01
C ASP A 448 -5.02 27.48 -14.18
N GLN A 449 -4.86 28.42 -13.25
CA GLN A 449 -5.63 29.65 -13.12
C GLN A 449 -7.15 29.48 -12.88
N ARG A 450 -7.65 28.25 -12.67
CA ARG A 450 -9.08 27.99 -12.45
C ARG A 450 -9.38 27.41 -11.08
N ASP A 451 -8.74 26.30 -10.73
CA ASP A 451 -8.92 25.61 -9.44
C ASP A 451 -7.60 25.48 -8.67
N GLY A 452 -6.51 26.01 -9.23
CA GLY A 452 -5.19 25.98 -8.64
C GLY A 452 -4.15 26.67 -9.52
N LEU A 453 -2.89 26.51 -9.14
CA LEU A 453 -1.74 27.02 -9.88
C LEU A 453 -0.71 25.91 -10.10
N LEU A 454 -0.18 25.83 -11.31
CA LEU A 454 0.95 24.98 -11.64
C LEU A 454 2.26 25.78 -11.61
N THR A 455 3.27 25.27 -10.91
CA THR A 455 4.58 25.91 -10.73
C THR A 455 5.70 25.14 -11.43
N GLU A 456 6.84 25.78 -11.68
CA GLU A 456 7.99 25.09 -12.25
C GLU A 456 8.74 24.27 -11.17
N ASN A 457 9.05 23.01 -11.47
CA ASN A 457 9.79 22.16 -10.54
C ASN A 457 11.18 22.73 -10.24
N GLY A 458 11.47 22.96 -8.97
CA GLY A 458 12.74 23.53 -8.51
C GLY A 458 12.73 25.06 -8.39
N ASP A 459 11.71 25.75 -8.90
CA ASP A 459 11.54 27.19 -8.73
C ASP A 459 10.87 27.51 -7.38
N ILE A 460 11.69 27.64 -6.34
CA ILE A 460 11.26 27.95 -4.97
C ILE A 460 10.62 29.35 -4.89
N ASP A 461 11.12 30.31 -5.67
CA ASP A 461 10.60 31.67 -5.67
C ASP A 461 9.24 31.76 -6.35
N GLY A 462 9.07 31.03 -7.47
CA GLY A 462 7.77 30.84 -8.15
C GLY A 462 6.76 30.13 -7.26
N LEU A 463 7.18 29.07 -6.54
CA LEU A 463 6.33 28.38 -5.56
C LEU A 463 5.84 29.34 -4.48
N ALA A 464 6.73 30.12 -3.87
CA ALA A 464 6.36 31.13 -2.87
C ALA A 464 5.38 32.16 -3.45
N GLN A 465 5.65 32.67 -4.65
CA GLN A 465 4.81 33.69 -5.29
C GLN A 465 3.41 33.18 -5.61
N ALA A 466 3.28 31.93 -6.07
CA ALA A 466 2.00 31.29 -6.31
C ALA A 466 1.17 31.21 -5.01
N ILE A 467 1.78 30.73 -3.92
CA ILE A 467 1.14 30.63 -2.60
C ILE A 467 0.69 32.00 -2.09
N ILE A 468 1.59 33.00 -2.11
CA ILE A 468 1.28 34.37 -1.69
C ILE A 468 0.10 34.93 -2.50
N SER A 469 0.11 34.76 -3.82
CA SER A 469 -0.94 35.32 -4.70
C SER A 469 -2.34 34.77 -4.38
N LEU A 470 -2.42 33.53 -3.89
CA LEU A 470 -3.66 32.86 -3.52
C LEU A 470 -4.10 33.26 -2.10
N LEU A 471 -3.21 33.20 -1.11
CA LEU A 471 -3.54 33.52 0.27
C LEU A 471 -3.90 35.01 0.47
N THR A 472 -3.26 35.91 -0.28
CA THR A 472 -3.56 37.35 -0.24
C THR A 472 -4.84 37.76 -0.98
N ASN A 473 -5.41 36.88 -1.82
CA ASN A 473 -6.63 37.13 -2.57
C ASN A 473 -7.72 36.09 -2.26
N GLN A 474 -8.40 36.29 -1.13
CA GLN A 474 -9.40 35.36 -0.60
C GLN A 474 -10.62 35.20 -1.52
N THR A 475 -11.00 36.22 -2.29
CA THR A 475 -12.06 36.11 -3.29
C THR A 475 -11.68 35.12 -4.37
N ARG A 476 -10.48 35.28 -4.95
CA ARG A 476 -9.95 34.36 -5.95
C ARG A 476 -9.81 32.93 -5.39
N LEU A 477 -9.36 32.81 -4.13
CA LEU A 477 -9.21 31.52 -3.48
C LEU A 477 -10.55 30.80 -3.27
N ALA A 478 -11.60 31.54 -2.91
CA ALA A 478 -12.96 31.02 -2.81
C ALA A 478 -13.54 30.63 -4.18
N GLU A 479 -13.27 31.40 -5.23
CA GLU A 479 -13.64 31.05 -6.61
C GLU A 479 -12.96 29.75 -7.05
N PHE A 480 -11.67 29.59 -6.78
CA PHE A 480 -10.92 28.38 -7.07
C PHE A 480 -11.48 27.17 -6.31
N SER A 481 -11.89 27.39 -5.05
CA SER A 481 -12.51 26.35 -4.22
C SER A 481 -13.82 25.84 -4.84
N ALA A 482 -14.64 26.74 -5.39
CA ALA A 482 -15.88 26.37 -6.07
C ALA A 482 -15.62 25.57 -7.35
N HIS A 483 -14.58 25.92 -8.13
CA HIS A 483 -14.17 25.16 -9.31
C HIS A 483 -13.60 23.78 -8.95
N ALA A 484 -12.79 23.69 -7.89
CA ALA A 484 -12.22 22.42 -7.43
C ALA A 484 -13.30 21.35 -7.20
N TYR A 485 -14.41 21.70 -6.52
CA TYR A 485 -15.54 20.77 -6.37
C TYR A 485 -16.09 20.27 -7.72
N GLN A 486 -16.30 21.17 -8.68
CA GLN A 486 -16.82 20.82 -10.02
C GLN A 486 -15.85 19.89 -10.77
N ASP A 487 -14.56 20.22 -10.69
CA ASP A 487 -13.51 19.59 -11.48
C ASP A 487 -13.17 18.18 -10.97
N SER A 488 -13.36 17.93 -9.67
CA SER A 488 -13.16 16.60 -9.06
C SER A 488 -14.06 15.49 -9.64
N ALA A 489 -15.22 15.84 -10.20
CA ALA A 489 -16.19 14.88 -10.75
C ALA A 489 -15.63 14.04 -11.92
N ARG A 490 -14.53 14.48 -12.55
CA ARG A 490 -13.78 13.69 -13.54
C ARG A 490 -13.34 12.33 -12.99
N TYR A 491 -13.02 12.27 -11.70
CA TYR A 491 -12.59 11.05 -11.00
C TYR A 491 -13.72 10.36 -10.22
N SER A 492 -14.98 10.72 -10.49
CA SER A 492 -16.14 10.03 -9.90
C SER A 492 -16.11 8.53 -10.19
N ALA A 493 -16.66 7.74 -9.26
CA ALA A 493 -16.75 6.28 -9.40
C ALA A 493 -17.33 5.86 -10.77
N ALA A 494 -18.39 6.53 -11.24
CA ALA A 494 -19.01 6.24 -12.53
C ALA A 494 -18.07 6.48 -13.73
N ASN A 495 -17.27 7.55 -13.70
CA ASN A 495 -16.34 7.85 -14.79
C ASN A 495 -15.13 6.91 -14.78
N VAL A 496 -14.59 6.59 -13.61
CA VAL A 496 -13.47 5.64 -13.50
C VAL A 496 -13.92 4.22 -13.88
N MET A 497 -15.13 3.80 -13.52
CA MET A 497 -15.66 2.48 -13.90
C MET A 497 -15.80 2.33 -15.43
N LYS A 498 -16.15 3.40 -16.16
CA LYS A 498 -16.19 3.35 -17.63
C LYS A 498 -14.83 2.98 -18.22
N LEU A 499 -13.74 3.50 -17.66
CA LEU A 499 -12.37 3.19 -18.09
C LEU A 499 -11.97 1.74 -17.72
N TRP A 500 -12.45 1.24 -16.57
CA TRP A 500 -12.30 -0.18 -16.23
C TRP A 500 -13.07 -1.10 -17.16
N ASN A 501 -14.27 -0.71 -17.61
CA ASN A 501 -15.06 -1.51 -18.54
C ASN A 501 -14.32 -1.74 -19.86
N GLU A 502 -13.53 -0.77 -20.35
CA GLU A 502 -12.69 -0.98 -21.54
C GLU A 502 -11.74 -2.17 -21.38
N LEU A 503 -11.14 -2.33 -20.19
CA LEU A 503 -10.27 -3.47 -19.88
C LEU A 503 -11.06 -4.76 -19.66
N LEU A 504 -12.19 -4.69 -18.96
CA LEU A 504 -13.04 -5.86 -18.71
C LEU A 504 -13.62 -6.42 -20.01
N ASP A 505 -13.95 -5.56 -20.97
CA ASP A 505 -14.48 -5.97 -22.29
C ASP A 505 -13.43 -6.70 -23.14
N ASP A 506 -12.14 -6.42 -22.93
CA ASP A 506 -11.03 -7.12 -23.59
C ASP A 506 -10.62 -8.42 -22.89
N MET A 507 -11.11 -8.67 -21.66
CA MET A 507 -10.86 -9.94 -21.01
C MET A 507 -11.48 -11.08 -21.83
N PRO A 508 -10.82 -12.25 -21.88
CA PRO A 508 -11.43 -13.46 -22.43
C PRO A 508 -12.81 -13.69 -21.79
N LYS A 509 -13.77 -14.20 -22.56
CA LYS A 509 -15.11 -14.52 -22.04
C LYS A 509 -15.24 -15.97 -21.57
N GLU A 510 -14.29 -16.80 -21.96
CA GLU A 510 -14.20 -18.22 -21.61
C GLU A 510 -12.79 -18.51 -21.08
N VAL A 511 -12.68 -19.53 -20.22
CA VAL A 511 -11.39 -20.04 -19.76
C VAL A 511 -10.77 -20.79 -20.93
N ALA A 512 -9.55 -20.44 -21.34
CA ALA A 512 -8.84 -21.18 -22.39
C ALA A 512 -8.50 -22.59 -21.91
N ASP A 513 -8.81 -23.60 -22.72
CA ASP A 513 -8.55 -25.04 -22.46
C ASP A 513 -7.06 -25.37 -22.28
#